data_AF-A0A4Y2NKL1-F1
#
_entry.id   AF-A0A4Y2NKL1-F1
#
_cell.length_a   1.000
_cell.length_b   1.000
_cell.length_c   1.000
_cell.angle_alpha   90.00
_cell.angle_beta   90.00
_cell.angle_gamma   90.00
#
_symmetry.space_group_name_H-M   'P 1'
#
loop_
_entity.id
_entity.type
_entity.pdbx_description
1 polymer ?
#
loop_
_entity_poly.entity_id
_entity_poly.type
_entity_poly.pdbx_seq_one_letter_code
_entity_poly.pdbx_strand_id
1 'polypeptide(L)'
;MRVRLNGDPSAQQFADNLPKLRNDAITLNNQDGCIAMQSIGRIVKTQQELKEGVFPNVAQYFIVYSWLCQRVILFPRNEDVSVKNKQLLQELPGSVHVYKSIDTKCRINDAFNYKIEFLNTLVPPGVPSNTLQLRIGAPIILLRNLYPPSLCNGTRLRIKKLMTNIIEAPIITGYAAGENVFIPKISIIP
;
A
#
# COMPACT_ATOMS: atom_id res chain seq x y z
N MET A 1 2.67 10.51 -6.59
CA MET A 1 3.39 10.32 -5.31
C MET A 1 4.08 11.63 -4.96
N ARG A 2 3.68 12.32 -3.89
CA ARG A 2 4.37 13.53 -3.42
C ARG A 2 5.23 13.14 -2.22
N VAL A 3 6.55 13.07 -2.40
CA VAL A 3 7.50 12.80 -1.32
C VAL A 3 7.68 14.11 -0.56
N ARG A 4 7.26 14.16 0.71
CA ARG A 4 7.63 15.26 1.62
C ARG A 4 8.84 14.79 2.41
N LEU A 5 9.93 15.54 2.29
CA LEU A 5 11.24 15.17 2.79
C LEU A 5 11.44 15.74 4.18
N ASN A 6 11.41 14.85 5.17
CA ASN A 6 11.64 15.18 6.58
C ASN A 6 13.14 15.11 6.91
N GLY A 7 13.96 15.91 6.23
CA GLY A 7 15.35 16.17 6.63
C GLY A 7 16.39 15.07 6.33
N ASP A 8 16.08 14.09 5.48
CA ASP A 8 17.09 13.14 4.96
C ASP A 8 17.76 13.73 3.70
N PRO A 9 19.07 14.05 3.75
CA PRO A 9 19.79 14.64 2.61
C PRO A 9 19.77 13.75 1.36
N SER A 10 19.77 12.42 1.54
CA SER A 10 19.77 11.47 0.42
C SER A 10 18.42 11.44 -0.30
N ALA A 11 17.33 11.61 0.45
CA ALA A 11 15.99 11.64 -0.10
C ALA A 11 15.73 12.99 -0.81
N GLN A 12 16.37 14.08 -0.37
CA GLN A 12 16.37 15.37 -1.08
C GLN A 12 17.11 15.28 -2.41
N GLN A 13 18.28 14.69 -2.43
CA GLN A 13 19.02 14.40 -3.65
C GLN A 13 18.19 13.53 -4.62
N PHE A 14 17.47 12.52 -4.11
CA PHE A 14 16.57 11.71 -4.94
C PHE A 14 15.43 12.53 -5.55
N ALA A 15 14.77 13.39 -4.78
CA ALA A 15 13.71 14.26 -5.29
C ALA A 15 14.23 15.24 -6.34
N ASP A 16 15.44 15.79 -6.16
CA ASP A 16 16.09 16.68 -7.12
C ASP A 16 16.55 15.95 -8.39
N ASN A 17 16.77 14.63 -8.31
CA ASN A 17 17.09 13.78 -9.45
C ASN A 17 15.85 13.42 -10.29
N LEU A 18 14.64 13.42 -9.72
CA LEU A 18 13.41 13.08 -10.45
C LEU A 18 13.12 14.03 -11.65
N PRO A 19 13.22 15.37 -11.52
CA PRO A 19 13.11 16.28 -12.66
C PRO A 19 14.21 16.06 -13.69
N LYS A 20 15.44 15.74 -13.25
CA LYS A 20 16.58 15.51 -14.14
C LYS A 20 16.41 14.21 -14.93
N LEU A 21 15.90 13.14 -14.29
CA LEU A 21 15.48 11.90 -14.95
C LEU A 21 14.42 12.13 -16.02
N ARG A 22 13.45 13.02 -15.73
CA ARG A 22 12.37 13.34 -16.66
C ARG A 22 12.84 14.15 -17.88
N ASN A 23 13.85 14.98 -17.70
CA ASN A 23 14.36 15.91 -18.71
C ASN A 23 15.65 15.40 -19.38
N ASP A 24 16.02 14.13 -19.21
CA ASP A 24 17.26 13.51 -19.70
C ASP A 24 18.55 14.26 -19.31
N ALA A 25 18.50 15.02 -18.20
CA ALA A 25 19.58 15.90 -17.75
C ALA A 25 20.55 15.23 -16.77
N ILE A 26 20.33 13.96 -16.41
CA ILE A 26 21.33 13.18 -15.69
C ILE A 26 22.38 12.75 -16.71
N THR A 27 23.63 13.13 -16.47
CA THR A 27 24.77 12.72 -17.30
C THR A 27 24.73 11.22 -17.53
N LEU A 28 24.41 10.85 -18.77
CA LEU A 28 24.54 9.50 -19.30
C LEU A 28 25.98 9.04 -19.05
N ASN A 29 26.18 7.78 -18.68
CA ASN A 29 27.54 7.25 -18.71
C ASN A 29 28.02 7.36 -20.16
N ASN A 30 29.18 8.00 -20.33
CA ASN A 30 29.85 8.23 -21.61
C ASN A 30 30.12 6.88 -22.29
N GLN A 31 29.16 6.38 -23.08
CA GLN A 31 29.28 5.54 -24.29
C GLN A 31 27.96 4.85 -24.71
N ASP A 32 27.01 4.60 -23.80
CA ASP A 32 25.85 3.72 -24.09
C ASP A 32 24.46 4.38 -23.99
N GLY A 33 24.38 5.68 -23.67
CA GLY A 33 23.08 6.34 -23.47
C GLY A 33 22.27 5.80 -22.27
N CYS A 34 22.93 5.12 -21.33
CA CYS A 34 22.31 4.62 -20.10
C CYS A 34 22.64 5.51 -18.89
N ILE A 35 21.68 5.64 -17.96
CA ILE A 35 21.87 6.38 -16.70
C ILE A 35 22.53 5.47 -15.66
N ALA A 36 23.65 5.92 -15.09
CA ALA A 36 24.31 5.21 -13.99
C ALA A 36 23.47 5.27 -12.71
N MET A 37 22.75 4.20 -12.39
CA MET A 37 21.85 4.14 -11.24
C MET A 37 22.56 4.31 -9.88
N GLN A 38 23.87 4.06 -9.82
CA GLN A 38 24.70 4.28 -8.63
C GLN A 38 24.75 5.76 -8.21
N SER A 39 24.49 6.69 -9.13
CA SER A 39 24.45 8.13 -8.85
C SER A 39 23.13 8.60 -8.23
N ILE A 40 22.10 7.75 -8.27
CA ILE A 40 20.73 8.09 -7.84
C ILE A 40 20.35 7.40 -6.54
N GLY A 41 20.94 6.23 -6.27
CA GLY A 41 20.71 5.51 -5.02
C GLY A 41 21.54 4.25 -4.88
N ARG A 42 21.28 3.52 -3.80
CA ARG A 42 21.93 2.24 -3.52
C ARG A 42 21.26 1.13 -4.34
N ILE A 43 22.06 0.46 -5.17
CA ILE A 43 21.64 -0.77 -5.85
C ILE A 43 21.84 -1.94 -4.88
N VAL A 44 20.83 -2.77 -4.76
CA VAL A 44 20.85 -3.99 -3.95
C VAL A 44 20.70 -5.21 -4.84
N LYS A 45 21.29 -6.35 -4.44
CA LYS A 45 21.33 -7.56 -5.29
C LYS A 45 20.14 -8.48 -5.08
N THR A 46 19.47 -8.38 -3.92
CA THR A 46 18.39 -9.29 -3.54
C THR A 46 17.17 -8.54 -3.02
N GLN A 47 15.99 -9.14 -3.18
CA GLN A 47 14.75 -8.61 -2.60
C GLN A 47 14.80 -8.57 -1.07
N GLN A 48 15.54 -9.48 -0.44
CA GLN A 48 15.70 -9.52 1.01
C GLN A 48 16.53 -8.32 1.49
N GLU A 49 17.62 -7.98 0.78
CA GLU A 49 18.41 -6.78 1.07
C GLU A 49 17.58 -5.50 0.89
N LEU A 50 16.71 -5.44 -0.14
CA LEU A 50 15.77 -4.34 -0.31
C LEU A 50 14.79 -4.25 0.87
N LYS A 51 14.22 -5.39 1.27
CA LYS A 51 13.26 -5.47 2.38
C LYS A 51 13.88 -4.98 3.67
N GLU A 52 15.04 -5.51 4.06
CA GLU A 52 15.73 -5.12 5.29
C GLU A 52 16.26 -3.68 5.23
N GLY A 53 16.61 -3.18 4.04
CA GLY A 53 16.98 -1.78 3.86
C GLY A 53 15.83 -0.80 4.08
N VAL A 54 14.61 -1.16 3.66
CA VAL A 54 13.44 -0.29 3.79
C VAL A 54 12.69 -0.52 5.10
N PHE A 55 12.45 -1.78 5.49
CA PHE A 55 11.71 -2.19 6.69
C PHE A 55 12.56 -3.08 7.62
N PRO A 56 13.65 -2.56 8.20
CA PRO A 56 14.45 -3.32 9.16
C PRO A 56 13.63 -3.68 10.40
N ASN A 57 13.68 -4.94 10.84
CA ASN A 57 13.01 -5.42 12.06
C ASN A 57 11.51 -5.04 12.11
N VAL A 58 10.78 -5.26 11.01
CA VAL A 58 9.39 -4.82 10.84
C VAL A 58 8.48 -5.25 12.01
N ALA A 59 8.67 -6.46 12.54
CA ALA A 59 7.89 -7.00 13.66
C ALA A 59 8.02 -6.18 14.95
N GLN A 60 9.11 -5.43 15.13
CA GLN A 60 9.33 -4.57 16.30
C GLN A 60 8.88 -3.13 16.06
N TYR A 61 9.15 -2.59 14.87
CA TYR A 61 8.96 -1.15 14.60
C TYR A 61 7.63 -0.78 13.94
N PHE A 62 6.81 -1.75 13.51
CA PHE A 62 5.51 -1.45 12.90
C PHE A 62 4.55 -0.63 13.80
N ILE A 63 4.74 -0.68 15.13
CA ILE A 63 3.99 0.14 16.09
C ILE A 63 4.37 1.63 16.04
N VAL A 64 5.57 1.95 15.55
CA VAL A 64 6.10 3.32 15.50
C VAL A 64 5.57 4.01 14.25
N TYR A 65 4.64 4.94 14.46
CA TYR A 65 3.95 5.66 13.38
C TYR A 65 4.90 6.38 12.42
N SER A 66 5.83 7.18 12.96
CA SER A 66 6.76 7.99 12.18
C SER A 66 7.71 7.14 11.33
N TRP A 67 8.07 5.96 11.85
CA TRP A 67 8.90 5.00 11.14
C TRP A 67 8.13 4.40 9.96
N LEU A 68 6.90 3.94 10.19
CA LEU A 68 6.08 3.27 9.18
C LEU A 68 5.67 4.21 8.03
N CYS A 69 5.29 5.46 8.33
CA CYS A 69 4.74 6.38 7.33
C CYS A 69 5.77 6.88 6.30
N GLN A 70 7.06 6.73 6.56
CA GLN A 70 8.13 7.22 5.70
C GLN A 70 8.67 6.17 4.72
N ARG A 71 8.11 4.95 4.73
CA ARG A 71 8.63 3.81 3.98
C ARG A 71 7.62 3.25 2.99
N VAL A 72 8.13 2.75 1.88
CA VAL A 72 7.35 2.07 0.84
C VAL A 72 8.30 1.27 -0.05
N ILE A 73 7.87 0.09 -0.47
CA ILE A 73 8.52 -0.68 -1.52
C ILE A 73 7.59 -0.66 -2.73
N LEU A 74 8.15 -0.38 -3.91
CA LEU A 74 7.42 -0.36 -5.17
C LEU A 74 7.88 -1.55 -6.02
N PHE A 75 6.93 -2.21 -6.68
CA PHE A 75 7.20 -3.24 -7.68
C PHE A 75 6.57 -2.85 -9.02
N PRO A 76 7.15 -3.29 -10.16
CA PRO A 76 6.58 -3.02 -11.48
C PRO A 76 5.23 -3.70 -11.73
N ARG A 77 4.98 -4.87 -11.10
CA ARG A 77 3.76 -5.66 -11.31
C ARG A 77 2.97 -5.83 -10.02
N ASN A 78 1.65 -5.76 -10.11
CA ASN A 78 0.74 -5.93 -8.97
C ASN A 78 0.80 -7.34 -8.36
N GLU A 79 1.11 -8.36 -9.16
CA GLU A 79 1.29 -9.75 -8.68
C GLU A 79 2.45 -9.83 -7.69
N ASP A 80 3.59 -9.23 -8.01
CA ASP A 80 4.76 -9.16 -7.13
C ASP A 80 4.44 -8.37 -5.85
N VAL A 81 3.71 -7.25 -5.97
CA VAL A 81 3.20 -6.48 -4.82
C VAL A 81 2.34 -7.37 -3.91
N SER A 82 1.44 -8.16 -4.49
CA SER A 82 0.53 -9.03 -3.74
C SER A 82 1.29 -10.10 -2.95
N VAL A 83 2.27 -10.77 -3.58
CA VAL A 83 3.12 -11.76 -2.91
C VAL A 83 3.90 -11.11 -1.77
N LYS A 84 4.50 -9.94 -2.00
CA LYS A 84 5.34 -9.26 -1.02
C LYS A 84 4.56 -8.67 0.15
N ASN A 85 3.40 -8.08 -0.12
CA ASN A 85 2.51 -7.60 0.92
C ASN A 85 2.03 -8.74 1.81
N LYS A 86 1.72 -9.92 1.26
CA LYS A 86 1.36 -11.10 2.05
C LYS A 86 2.52 -11.57 2.94
N GLN A 87 3.74 -11.62 2.40
CA GLN A 87 4.94 -12.00 3.17
C GLN A 87 5.18 -11.03 4.33
N LEU A 88 5.19 -9.71 4.07
CA LEU A 88 5.38 -8.70 5.11
C LEU A 88 4.27 -8.70 6.15
N LEU A 89 3.01 -8.93 5.74
CA LEU A 89 1.90 -9.02 6.67
C LEU A 89 2.02 -10.22 7.62
N GLN A 90 2.61 -11.33 7.18
CA GLN A 90 2.86 -12.50 8.02
C GLN A 90 3.95 -12.28 9.07
N GLU A 91 4.91 -11.39 8.79
CA GLU A 91 5.98 -11.01 9.73
C GLU A 91 5.48 -10.11 10.87
N LEU A 92 4.36 -9.40 10.68
CA LEU A 92 3.78 -8.55 11.73
C LEU A 92 3.18 -9.39 12.86
N PRO A 93 3.43 -9.07 14.14
CA PRO A 93 2.83 -9.80 15.25
C PRO A 93 1.31 -9.55 15.35
N GLY A 94 0.63 -10.40 16.12
CA GLY A 94 -0.82 -10.34 16.32
C GLY A 94 -1.61 -11.30 15.44
N SER A 95 -2.92 -11.40 15.69
CA SER A 95 -3.80 -12.32 14.97
C SER A 95 -4.20 -11.77 13.61
N VAL A 96 -4.29 -12.65 12.62
CA VAL A 96 -4.87 -12.33 11.31
C VAL A 96 -6.38 -12.21 11.46
N HIS A 97 -6.94 -11.09 11.02
CA HIS A 97 -8.37 -10.94 10.79
C HIS A 97 -8.67 -11.09 9.30
N VAL A 98 -9.75 -11.78 8.97
CA VAL A 98 -10.11 -12.10 7.59
C VAL A 98 -11.48 -11.54 7.27
N TYR A 99 -11.54 -10.58 6.34
CA TYR A 99 -12.79 -10.08 5.78
C TYR A 99 -13.10 -10.80 4.46
N LYS A 100 -14.35 -11.24 4.29
CA LYS A 100 -14.84 -11.83 3.04
C LYS A 100 -15.74 -10.84 2.31
N SER A 101 -15.53 -10.72 1.00
CA SER A 101 -16.29 -9.81 0.12
C SER A 101 -17.77 -10.18 0.02
N ILE A 102 -18.09 -11.48 0.01
CA ILE A 102 -19.45 -12.01 -0.20
C ILE A 102 -19.89 -12.77 1.05
N ASP A 103 -20.83 -12.19 1.80
CA ASP A 103 -21.48 -12.87 2.94
C ASP A 103 -22.97 -13.17 2.68
N THR A 104 -23.55 -12.64 1.59
CA THR A 104 -24.98 -12.78 1.30
C THR A 104 -25.23 -12.90 -0.20
N LYS A 105 -26.04 -13.88 -0.61
CA LYS A 105 -26.64 -13.92 -1.95
C LYS A 105 -27.60 -12.73 -2.08
N CYS A 106 -27.54 -11.95 -3.15
CA CYS A 106 -28.57 -10.95 -3.44
C CYS A 106 -29.95 -11.62 -3.32
N ARG A 107 -30.86 -11.04 -2.52
CA ARG A 107 -32.21 -11.57 -2.39
C ARG A 107 -33.03 -11.20 -3.63
N ILE A 108 -33.39 -12.25 -4.37
CA ILE A 108 -34.71 -12.49 -4.98
C ILE A 108 -35.26 -11.34 -5.85
N ASN A 109 -34.73 -11.16 -7.07
CA ASN A 109 -35.51 -10.98 -8.32
C ASN A 109 -34.70 -10.61 -9.57
N ASP A 110 -33.41 -10.29 -9.46
CA ASP A 110 -32.62 -9.97 -10.66
C ASP A 110 -32.00 -11.23 -11.29
N ALA A 111 -32.18 -11.33 -12.61
CA ALA A 111 -32.05 -12.50 -13.47
C ALA A 111 -30.62 -13.07 -13.65
N PHE A 112 -29.70 -12.85 -12.71
CA PHE A 112 -28.36 -13.42 -12.77
C PHE A 112 -27.94 -14.02 -11.43
N ASN A 113 -28.38 -15.27 -11.20
CA ASN A 113 -27.84 -16.14 -10.17
C ASN A 113 -26.39 -16.55 -10.51
N TYR A 114 -25.45 -15.61 -10.45
CA TYR A 114 -24.03 -15.94 -10.57
C TYR A 114 -23.63 -16.87 -9.42
N LYS A 115 -22.94 -17.97 -9.74
CA LYS A 115 -22.36 -18.84 -8.71
C LYS A 115 -21.38 -18.03 -7.87
N ILE A 116 -21.39 -18.24 -6.55
CA ILE A 116 -20.43 -17.60 -5.62
C ILE A 116 -18.99 -17.87 -6.06
N GLU A 117 -18.71 -19.05 -6.61
CA GLU A 117 -17.42 -19.40 -7.22
C GLU A 117 -17.03 -18.44 -8.34
N PHE A 118 -17.95 -18.10 -9.26
CA PHE A 118 -17.69 -17.14 -10.33
C PHE A 118 -17.43 -15.73 -9.79
N LEU A 119 -18.25 -15.27 -8.84
CA LEU A 119 -18.07 -13.96 -8.22
C LEU A 119 -16.74 -13.87 -7.44
N ASN A 120 -16.30 -14.98 -6.84
CA ASN A 120 -15.01 -15.07 -6.16
C ASN A 120 -13.79 -14.99 -7.11
N THR A 121 -13.98 -15.25 -8.41
CA THR A 121 -12.91 -15.10 -9.42
C THR A 121 -12.77 -13.67 -9.94
N LEU A 122 -13.77 -12.81 -9.72
CA LEU A 122 -13.73 -11.43 -10.17
C LEU A 122 -12.71 -10.64 -9.35
N VAL A 123 -11.74 -10.04 -10.03
CA VAL A 123 -10.78 -9.08 -9.45
C VAL A 123 -10.92 -7.74 -10.18
N PRO A 124 -12.05 -7.03 -10.01
CA PRO A 124 -12.22 -5.74 -10.65
C PRO A 124 -11.18 -4.74 -10.11
N PRO A 125 -10.69 -3.82 -10.96
CA PRO A 125 -9.70 -2.84 -10.57
C PRO A 125 -10.21 -1.99 -9.40
N GLY A 126 -9.38 -1.81 -8.37
CA GLY A 126 -9.74 -1.03 -7.18
C GLY A 126 -10.56 -1.79 -6.12
N VAL A 127 -10.82 -3.08 -6.31
CA VAL A 127 -11.47 -3.95 -5.31
C VAL A 127 -10.46 -4.95 -4.76
N PRO A 128 -10.37 -5.14 -3.43
CA PRO A 128 -9.51 -6.17 -2.84
C PRO A 128 -9.93 -7.57 -3.31
N SER A 129 -9.01 -8.53 -3.22
CA SER A 129 -9.32 -9.95 -3.41
C SER A 129 -10.54 -10.40 -2.59
N ASN A 130 -11.21 -11.49 -2.99
CA ASN A 130 -12.42 -11.99 -2.34
C ASN A 130 -12.29 -12.14 -0.80
N THR A 131 -11.06 -12.31 -0.34
CA THR A 131 -10.61 -12.45 1.02
C THR A 131 -9.55 -11.39 1.26
N LEU A 132 -9.77 -10.53 2.26
CA LEU A 132 -8.85 -9.50 2.69
C LEU A 132 -8.33 -9.88 4.08
N GLN A 133 -7.05 -10.25 4.16
CA GLN A 133 -6.37 -10.57 5.40
C GLN A 133 -5.68 -9.31 5.94
N LEU A 134 -5.90 -8.99 7.21
CA LEU A 134 -5.35 -7.80 7.86
C LEU A 134 -4.84 -8.13 9.27
N ARG A 135 -3.91 -7.31 9.77
CA ARG A 135 -3.42 -7.36 11.16
C ARG A 135 -3.44 -5.97 11.76
N ILE A 136 -3.62 -5.90 13.08
CA ILE A 136 -3.51 -4.63 13.82
C ILE A 136 -2.10 -4.08 13.63
N GLY A 137 -1.99 -2.77 13.40
CA GLY A 137 -0.73 -2.07 13.14
C GLY A 137 -0.26 -2.11 11.69
N ALA A 138 -0.86 -2.93 10.82
CA ALA A 138 -0.48 -2.98 9.41
C ALA A 138 -0.87 -1.67 8.69
N PRO A 139 0.00 -1.15 7.79
CA PRO A 139 -0.36 -0.06 6.91
C PRO A 139 -1.30 -0.54 5.80
N ILE A 140 -2.30 0.28 5.48
CA ILE A 140 -3.22 0.06 4.36
C ILE A 140 -3.31 1.33 3.52
N ILE A 141 -3.77 1.20 2.28
CA ILE A 141 -4.02 2.32 1.37
C ILE A 141 -5.45 2.23 0.84
N LEU A 142 -6.15 3.36 0.81
CA LEU A 142 -7.47 3.43 0.19
C LEU A 142 -7.33 3.33 -1.33
N LEU A 143 -8.16 2.50 -1.96
CA LEU A 143 -8.20 2.31 -3.41
C LEU A 143 -9.28 3.16 -4.10
N ARG A 144 -10.12 3.85 -3.32
CA ARG A 144 -11.21 4.69 -3.82
C ARG A 144 -11.43 5.91 -2.94
N ASN A 145 -12.11 6.90 -3.49
CA ASN A 145 -12.54 8.08 -2.74
C ASN A 145 -13.73 7.72 -1.85
N LEU A 146 -13.64 8.07 -0.57
CA LEU A 146 -14.70 7.90 0.42
C LEU A 146 -15.19 9.26 0.91
N TYR A 147 -14.26 10.11 1.32
CA TYR A 147 -14.56 11.45 1.85
C TYR A 147 -13.42 12.42 1.50
N PRO A 148 -13.45 13.02 0.30
CA PRO A 148 -12.47 14.04 -0.07
C PRO A 148 -12.56 15.28 0.86
N PRO A 149 -11.43 15.94 1.16
CA PRO A 149 -10.10 15.68 0.62
C PRO A 149 -9.27 14.69 1.45
N SER A 150 -9.75 14.19 2.60
CA SER A 150 -8.93 13.48 3.58
C SER A 150 -8.88 11.96 3.35
N LEU A 151 -9.98 11.37 2.88
CA LEU A 151 -10.11 9.94 2.56
C LEU A 151 -10.32 9.73 1.07
N CYS A 152 -9.24 9.94 0.31
CA CYS A 152 -9.19 9.72 -1.12
C CYS A 152 -8.36 8.49 -1.50
N ASN A 153 -8.44 8.08 -2.76
CA ASN A 153 -7.56 7.06 -3.32
C ASN A 153 -6.09 7.45 -3.08
N GLY A 154 -5.30 6.51 -2.55
CA GLY A 154 -3.91 6.73 -2.18
C GLY A 154 -3.69 7.17 -0.73
N THR A 155 -4.75 7.46 0.03
CA THR A 155 -4.62 7.80 1.46
C THR A 155 -4.11 6.59 2.23
N ARG A 156 -2.97 6.74 2.91
CA ARG A 156 -2.39 5.70 3.74
C ARG A 156 -2.95 5.79 5.16
N LEU A 157 -3.35 4.64 5.70
CA LEU A 157 -3.87 4.48 7.06
C LEU A 157 -3.05 3.40 7.79
N ARG A 158 -3.13 3.39 9.12
CA ARG A 158 -2.60 2.28 9.94
C ARG A 158 -3.74 1.66 10.70
N ILE A 159 -3.88 0.34 10.65
CA ILE A 159 -4.96 -0.34 11.36
C ILE A 159 -4.75 -0.19 12.87
N LYS A 160 -5.72 0.36 13.56
CA LYS A 160 -5.76 0.46 15.02
C LYS A 160 -6.65 -0.63 15.62
N LYS A 161 -7.80 -0.90 15.01
CA LYS A 161 -8.73 -1.94 15.47
C LYS A 161 -9.49 -2.58 14.31
N LEU A 162 -9.70 -3.89 14.42
CA LEU A 162 -10.42 -4.71 13.46
C LEU A 162 -11.71 -5.20 14.12
N MET A 163 -12.86 -4.80 13.57
CA MET A 163 -14.19 -5.20 14.02
C MET A 163 -14.92 -5.89 12.85
N THR A 164 -16.03 -6.57 13.13
CA THR A 164 -16.73 -7.42 12.14
C THR A 164 -17.00 -6.75 10.79
N ASN A 165 -17.39 -5.47 10.77
CA ASN A 165 -17.69 -4.72 9.54
C ASN A 165 -17.05 -3.33 9.50
N ILE A 166 -16.13 -3.04 10.40
CA ILE A 166 -15.51 -1.72 10.54
C ILE A 166 -14.03 -1.87 10.83
N ILE A 167 -13.21 -1.10 10.13
CA ILE A 167 -11.79 -0.94 10.41
C ILE A 167 -11.58 0.45 10.99
N GLU A 168 -11.09 0.54 12.23
CA GLU A 168 -10.61 1.79 12.80
C GLU A 168 -9.15 1.95 12.41
N ALA A 169 -8.82 3.03 11.70
CA ALA A 169 -7.47 3.25 11.20
C ALA A 169 -7.14 4.75 11.11
N PRO A 170 -6.24 5.30 11.94
CA PRO A 170 -5.79 6.67 11.78
C PRO A 170 -5.05 6.89 10.46
N ILE A 171 -5.23 8.09 9.88
CA ILE A 171 -4.52 8.55 8.69
C ILE A 171 -3.05 8.74 9.02
N ILE A 172 -2.16 8.17 8.20
CA ILE A 172 -0.71 8.22 8.46
C ILE A 172 0.09 9.18 7.59
N THR A 173 -0.57 9.84 6.63
CA THR A 173 0.09 10.77 5.71
C THR A 173 -0.82 11.90 5.27
N GLY A 174 -0.22 13.02 4.89
CA GLY A 174 -0.95 14.16 4.32
C GLY A 174 -1.33 15.18 5.38
N TYR A 175 -2.23 16.09 5.03
CA TYR A 175 -2.64 17.18 5.91
C TYR A 175 -3.56 16.70 7.06
N ALA A 176 -4.32 15.63 6.83
CA ALA A 176 -5.21 14.99 7.81
C ALA A 176 -4.49 13.93 8.67
N ALA A 177 -3.16 13.95 8.72
CA ALA A 177 -2.37 12.97 9.47
C ALA A 177 -2.72 13.00 10.97
N GLY A 178 -2.95 11.82 11.56
CA GLY A 178 -3.36 11.66 12.95
C GLY A 178 -4.88 11.61 13.16
N GLU A 179 -5.69 12.00 12.18
CA GLU A 179 -7.15 11.87 12.27
C GLU A 179 -7.55 10.39 12.32
N ASN A 180 -8.36 10.03 13.31
CA ASN A 180 -8.87 8.68 13.47
C ASN A 180 -10.12 8.49 12.61
N VAL A 181 -10.13 7.49 11.72
CA VAL A 181 -11.25 7.24 10.82
C VAL A 181 -11.75 5.80 10.92
N PHE A 182 -13.02 5.61 10.54
CA PHE A 182 -13.69 4.32 10.52
C PHE A 182 -14.07 3.98 9.08
N ILE A 183 -13.55 2.86 8.58
CA ILE A 183 -13.82 2.36 7.24
C ILE A 183 -14.85 1.22 7.37
N PRO A 184 -16.12 1.45 7.01
CA PRO A 184 -17.13 0.40 7.03
C PRO A 184 -16.93 -0.58 5.86
N LYS A 185 -17.54 -1.76 5.96
CA LYS A 185 -17.73 -2.64 4.81
C LYS A 185 -18.63 -1.93 3.80
N ILE A 186 -18.14 -1.76 2.57
CA ILE A 186 -18.85 -1.08 1.50
C ILE A 186 -19.38 -2.13 0.52
N SER A 187 -20.69 -2.14 0.31
CA SER A 187 -21.33 -2.94 -0.75
C SER A 187 -20.96 -2.36 -2.12
N ILE A 188 -20.58 -3.23 -3.04
CA ILE A 188 -20.36 -2.87 -4.44
C ILE A 188 -21.52 -3.46 -5.23
N ILE A 189 -22.25 -2.58 -5.91
CA ILE A 189 -23.23 -2.97 -6.93
C ILE A 189 -22.46 -2.90 -8.26
N PRO A 190 -22.36 -3.99 -9.02
CA PRO A 190 -21.72 -4.02 -10.33
C PRO A 190 -22.33 -3.02 -11.32
#